data_AF-A0A434BMD2-F1
#
_entry.id   AF-A0A434BMD2-F1
#
_cell.length_a   1.000
_cell.length_b   1.000
_cell.length_c   1.000
_cell.angle_alpha   90.00
_cell.angle_beta   90.00
_cell.angle_gamma   90.00
#
_symmetry.space_group_name_H-M   'P 1'
#
loop_
_entity.id
_entity.type
_entity.pdbx_description
1 polymer ?
#
loop_
_entity_poly.entity_id
_entity_poly.type
_entity_poly.pdbx_seq_one_letter_code
_entity_poly.pdbx_strand_id
1 'polypeptide(L)'
;LGMLLVIVSGHIDLSVGSVAGFIGALAAMMMVIWPLGPFSNPLVVSIICLIVGGAIGAAQGYWIAYHRIPSFIVTLAGMLIFRGICQALLGGGSSVGPLPDGFKALSSGFIPDVIGPLTLIPPTVNAAGKTIMGSGLTLHMTTIVLG
;
A
#
# COMPACT_ATOMS: atom_id res chain seq x y z
N LEU A 1 -4.93 -3.04 11.04
CA LEU A 1 -6.21 -3.54 11.60
C LEU A 1 -6.28 -5.08 11.60
N GLY A 2 -5.93 -5.79 10.52
CA GLY A 2 -5.94 -7.27 10.51
C GLY A 2 -5.03 -7.94 11.56
N MET A 3 -3.78 -7.47 11.72
CA MET A 3 -2.85 -8.07 12.70
C MET A 3 -3.31 -7.94 14.16
N LEU A 4 -4.17 -6.95 14.47
CA LEU A 4 -4.69 -6.77 15.82
C LEU A 4 -5.58 -7.95 16.22
N LEU A 5 -6.42 -8.42 15.30
CA LEU A 5 -7.29 -9.59 15.55
C LEU A 5 -6.45 -10.85 15.85
N VAL A 6 -5.30 -10.99 15.16
CA VAL A 6 -4.38 -12.10 15.41
C VAL A 6 -3.75 -12.00 16.81
N ILE A 7 -3.29 -10.81 17.21
CA ILE A 7 -2.68 -10.59 18.52
C ILE A 7 -3.69 -10.81 19.66
N VAL A 8 -4.91 -10.30 19.52
CA VAL A 8 -5.98 -10.47 20.52
C VAL A 8 -6.36 -11.95 20.68
N SER A 9 -6.24 -12.75 19.61
CA SER A 9 -6.46 -14.21 19.66
C SER A 9 -5.33 -15.00 20.33
N GLY A 10 -4.30 -14.34 20.86
CA GLY A 10 -3.13 -14.99 21.50
C GLY A 10 -2.08 -15.51 20.51
N HIS A 11 -2.17 -15.11 19.23
CA HIS A 11 -1.26 -15.54 18.17
C HIS A 11 -0.34 -14.39 17.73
N ILE A 12 0.79 -14.73 17.11
CA ILE A 12 1.70 -13.75 16.51
C ILE A 12 1.72 -13.96 14.99
N ASP A 13 1.57 -12.88 14.23
CA ASP A 13 1.75 -12.86 12.78
C ASP A 13 2.94 -11.96 12.40
N LEU A 14 4.06 -12.61 12.13
CA LEU A 14 5.27 -11.96 11.63
C LEU A 14 5.22 -11.73 10.11
N SER A 15 4.42 -12.51 9.37
CA SER A 15 4.44 -12.57 7.90
C SER A 15 3.86 -11.32 7.24
N VAL A 16 2.95 -10.60 7.92
CA VAL A 16 2.14 -9.52 7.33
C VAL A 16 2.96 -8.46 6.58
N GLY A 17 4.11 -8.05 7.13
CA GLY A 17 4.99 -7.06 6.49
C GLY A 17 5.62 -7.59 5.20
N SER A 18 6.08 -8.84 5.21
CA SER A 18 6.68 -9.48 4.04
C SER A 18 5.67 -9.76 2.93
N VAL A 19 4.44 -10.14 3.28
CA VAL A 19 3.35 -10.36 2.32
C VAL A 19 2.94 -9.03 1.70
N ALA A 20 2.77 -7.97 2.50
CA ALA A 20 2.47 -6.64 1.99
C ALA A 20 3.57 -6.13 1.02
N GLY A 21 4.84 -6.32 1.38
CA GLY A 21 5.97 -5.99 0.51
C GLY A 21 5.98 -6.79 -0.79
N PHE A 22 5.75 -8.11 -0.73
CA PHE A 22 5.65 -8.97 -1.90
C PHE A 22 4.51 -8.56 -2.84
N ILE A 23 3.31 -8.28 -2.30
CA ILE A 23 2.16 -7.85 -3.09
C ILE A 23 2.42 -6.49 -3.75
N GLY A 24 3.09 -5.56 -3.05
CA GLY A 24 3.51 -4.27 -3.61
C GLY A 24 4.54 -4.43 -4.74
N ALA A 25 5.54 -5.30 -4.54
CA ALA A 25 6.51 -5.63 -5.58
C ALA A 25 5.85 -6.27 -6.81
N LEU A 26 4.93 -7.22 -6.60
CA LEU A 26 4.15 -7.84 -7.66
C LEU A 26 3.34 -6.81 -8.45
N ALA A 27 2.66 -5.88 -7.75
CA ALA A 27 1.92 -4.79 -8.39
C ALA A 27 2.83 -3.94 -9.29
N ALA A 28 3.99 -3.55 -8.78
CA ALA A 28 4.95 -2.74 -9.53
C ALA A 28 5.51 -3.50 -10.75
N MET A 29 5.85 -4.78 -10.61
CA MET A 29 6.30 -5.63 -11.72
C MET A 29 5.25 -5.72 -12.83
N MET A 30 3.99 -5.96 -12.46
CA MET A 30 2.87 -6.07 -13.41
C MET A 30 2.54 -4.74 -14.12
N MET A 31 2.77 -3.61 -13.45
CA MET A 31 2.50 -2.29 -14.03
C MET A 31 3.65 -1.76 -14.90
N VAL A 32 4.90 -2.03 -14.51
CA VAL A 32 6.08 -1.37 -15.09
C VAL A 32 6.88 -2.31 -16.01
N ILE A 33 7.12 -3.55 -15.59
CA ILE A 33 8.07 -4.46 -16.28
C ILE A 33 7.36 -5.45 -17.19
N TRP A 34 6.14 -5.89 -16.85
CA TRP A 34 5.32 -6.76 -17.68
C TRP A 34 4.13 -6.00 -18.26
N PRO A 35 4.31 -5.16 -19.29
CA PRO A 35 3.22 -4.44 -19.93
C PRO A 35 2.32 -5.44 -20.69
N LEU A 36 1.41 -6.08 -19.96
CA LEU A 36 0.44 -7.07 -20.41
C LEU A 36 -0.77 -6.40 -21.09
N GLY A 37 -0.57 -5.27 -21.78
CA GLY A 37 -1.62 -4.50 -22.44
C GLY A 37 -2.72 -4.05 -21.45
N PRO A 38 -4.00 -4.43 -21.65
CA PRO A 38 -5.12 -3.99 -20.80
C PRO A 38 -4.99 -4.43 -19.32
N PHE A 39 -4.19 -5.45 -19.03
CA PHE A 39 -3.93 -5.92 -17.67
C PHE A 39 -2.99 -5.00 -16.87
N SER A 40 -2.36 -4.02 -17.51
CA SER A 40 -1.54 -3.00 -16.83
C SER A 40 -2.40 -1.86 -16.24
N ASN A 41 -3.73 -1.93 -16.36
CA ASN A 41 -4.62 -0.96 -15.73
C ASN A 41 -4.51 -1.05 -14.20
N PRO A 42 -4.27 0.08 -13.49
CA PRO A 42 -4.17 0.14 -12.03
C PRO A 42 -5.28 -0.57 -11.26
N LEU A 43 -6.52 -0.52 -11.77
CA LEU A 43 -7.68 -1.18 -11.14
C LEU A 43 -7.62 -2.71 -11.28
N VAL A 44 -7.18 -3.22 -12.42
CA VAL A 44 -7.11 -4.66 -12.66
C VAL A 44 -6.01 -5.27 -11.79
N VAL A 45 -4.83 -4.63 -11.75
CA VAL A 45 -3.72 -5.09 -10.93
C VAL A 45 -4.08 -5.03 -9.45
N SER A 46 -4.77 -4.00 -8.96
CA SER A 46 -5.16 -3.92 -7.55
C SER A 46 -6.11 -5.05 -7.14
N ILE A 47 -7.08 -5.41 -7.99
CA ILE A 47 -7.97 -6.56 -7.76
C ILE A 47 -7.16 -7.87 -7.71
N ILE A 48 -6.23 -8.07 -8.65
CA ILE A 48 -5.37 -9.26 -8.66
C ILE A 48 -4.54 -9.33 -7.37
N CYS A 49 -3.92 -8.22 -6.96
CA CYS A 49 -3.17 -8.12 -5.71
C CYS A 49 -4.01 -8.45 -4.47
N LEU A 50 -5.27 -8.02 -4.43
CA LEU A 50 -6.20 -8.38 -3.34
C LEU A 50 -6.52 -9.87 -3.32
N ILE A 51 -6.76 -10.47 -4.50
CA ILE A 51 -7.03 -11.91 -4.60
C ILE A 51 -5.80 -12.72 -4.17
N VAL A 52 -4.61 -12.36 -4.65
CA VAL A 52 -3.36 -13.04 -4.30
C VAL A 52 -3.04 -12.89 -2.81
N GLY A 53 -3.14 -11.67 -2.27
CA GLY A 53 -2.93 -11.43 -0.83
C GLY A 53 -3.93 -12.18 0.04
N GLY A 54 -5.21 -12.19 -0.36
CA GLY A 54 -6.27 -12.95 0.31
C GLY A 54 -6.02 -14.46 0.27
N ALA A 55 -5.60 -15.00 -0.87
CA ALA A 55 -5.27 -16.42 -1.02
C ALA A 55 -4.08 -16.82 -0.14
N ILE A 56 -3.04 -15.99 -0.07
CA ILE A 56 -1.88 -16.21 0.81
C ILE A 56 -2.30 -16.21 2.29
N GLY A 57 -3.12 -15.22 2.70
CA GLY A 57 -3.64 -15.15 4.06
C GLY A 57 -4.51 -16.35 4.41
N ALA A 58 -5.39 -16.78 3.50
CA ALA A 58 -6.24 -17.95 3.66
C ALA A 58 -5.41 -19.23 3.76
N ALA A 59 -4.36 -19.38 2.96
CA ALA A 59 -3.45 -20.52 3.03
C ALA A 59 -2.74 -20.59 4.39
N GLN A 60 -2.18 -19.48 4.87
CA GLN A 60 -1.56 -19.44 6.21
C GLN A 60 -2.58 -19.76 7.32
N GLY A 61 -3.78 -19.19 7.24
CA GLY A 61 -4.87 -19.49 8.19
C GLY A 61 -5.32 -20.95 8.15
N TYR A 62 -5.33 -21.59 6.98
CA TYR A 62 -5.71 -22.99 6.81
C TYR A 62 -4.78 -23.94 7.58
N TRP A 63 -3.45 -23.75 7.47
CA TRP A 63 -2.48 -24.57 8.19
C TRP A 63 -2.61 -24.42 9.71
N ILE A 64 -2.87 -23.20 10.18
CA ILE A 64 -3.04 -22.92 11.61
C ILE A 64 -4.34 -23.56 12.11
N ALA A 65 -5.46 -23.37 11.41
CA ALA A 65 -6.78 -23.79 11.85
C ALA A 65 -6.99 -25.32 11.78
N TYR A 66 -6.59 -25.96 10.68
CA TYR A 66 -6.88 -27.38 10.44
C TYR A 66 -5.77 -28.30 10.92
N HIS A 67 -4.50 -27.92 10.72
CA HIS A 67 -3.36 -28.75 11.10
C HIS A 67 -2.82 -28.43 12.51
N ARG A 68 -3.40 -27.45 13.21
CA ARG A 68 -3.04 -27.03 14.58
C ARG A 68 -1.54 -26.76 14.76
N ILE A 69 -0.88 -26.31 13.69
CA ILE A 69 0.51 -25.90 13.74
C ILE A 69 0.58 -24.54 14.44
N PRO A 70 1.52 -24.32 15.38
CA PRO A 70 1.68 -23.03 16.04
C PRO A 70 1.83 -21.88 15.02
N SER A 71 1.06 -20.79 15.19
CA SER A 71 1.01 -19.67 14.24
C SER A 71 2.37 -19.00 14.02
N PHE A 72 3.20 -18.99 15.06
CA PHE A 72 4.56 -18.44 14.99
C PHE A 72 5.39 -19.13 13.91
N ILE A 73 5.32 -20.46 13.81
CA ILE A 73 6.11 -21.24 12.84
C ILE A 73 5.61 -20.98 11.42
N VAL A 74 4.28 -21.01 11.22
CA VAL A 74 3.66 -20.79 9.91
C VAL A 74 3.98 -19.39 9.40
N THR A 75 3.86 -18.37 10.25
CA THR A 75 4.08 -16.97 9.86
C THR A 75 5.57 -16.61 9.74
N LEU A 76 6.47 -17.23 10.50
CA LEU A 76 7.92 -17.11 10.30
C LEU A 76 8.35 -17.75 8.98
N ALA A 77 7.88 -18.96 8.69
CA ALA A 77 8.15 -19.63 7.41
C ALA A 77 7.58 -18.82 6.23
N GLY A 78 6.34 -18.33 6.36
CA GLY A 78 5.72 -17.43 5.40
C GLY A 78 6.57 -16.19 5.15
N MET A 79 7.07 -15.56 6.22
CA MET A 79 7.96 -14.40 6.09
C MET A 79 9.18 -14.70 5.23
N LEU A 80 9.90 -15.80 5.51
CA LEU A 80 11.11 -16.16 4.79
C LEU A 80 10.84 -16.45 3.31
N ILE A 81 9.74 -17.16 3.02
CA ILE A 81 9.33 -17.49 1.65
C ILE A 81 9.01 -16.22 0.88
N PHE A 82 8.09 -15.38 1.36
CA PHE A 82 7.66 -14.20 0.62
C PHE A 82 8.75 -13.13 0.53
N ARG A 83 9.60 -13.02 1.56
CA ARG A 83 10.78 -12.17 1.50
C ARG A 83 11.80 -12.66 0.46
N GLY A 84 12.03 -13.96 0.39
CA GLY A 84 12.91 -14.56 -0.62
C GLY A 84 12.37 -14.38 -2.04
N ILE A 85 11.07 -14.64 -2.25
CA ILE A 85 10.41 -14.44 -3.55
C ILE A 85 10.43 -12.96 -3.94
N CYS A 86 10.13 -12.05 -3.00
CA CYS A 86 10.18 -10.61 -3.25
C CYS A 86 11.58 -10.17 -3.69
N GLN A 87 12.62 -10.65 -3.01
CA GLN A 87 14.01 -10.36 -3.38
C GLN A 87 14.38 -10.91 -4.76
N ALA A 88 13.89 -12.12 -5.10
CA ALA A 88 14.08 -12.72 -6.42
C ALA A 88 13.35 -11.94 -7.52
N LEU A 89 12.11 -11.51 -7.26
CA LEU A 89 11.31 -10.70 -8.20
C LEU A 89 11.94 -9.35 -8.49
N LEU A 90 12.46 -8.69 -7.45
CA LEU A 90 13.08 -7.36 -7.55
C LEU A 90 14.57 -7.42 -7.92
N GLY A 91 15.10 -8.59 -8.31
CA GLY A 91 16.49 -8.74 -8.75
C GLY A 91 17.54 -8.33 -7.70
N GLY A 92 17.25 -8.50 -6.40
CA GLY A 92 18.16 -8.08 -5.32
C GLY A 92 17.72 -6.86 -4.52
N GLY A 93 16.46 -6.42 -4.66
CA GLY A 93 15.87 -5.36 -3.83
C GLY A 93 15.80 -3.99 -4.51
N SER A 94 15.85 -3.96 -5.84
CA SER A 94 15.70 -2.72 -6.61
C SER A 94 14.29 -2.13 -6.47
N SER A 95 14.18 -0.81 -6.49
CA SER A 95 12.89 -0.11 -6.50
C SER A 95 12.34 -0.10 -7.93
N VAL A 96 11.12 -0.61 -8.12
CA VAL A 96 10.46 -0.64 -9.44
C VAL A 96 9.57 0.60 -9.58
N GLY A 97 9.85 1.41 -10.61
CA GLY A 97 9.10 2.61 -10.97
C GLY A 97 9.55 3.19 -12.31
N PRO A 98 8.86 4.23 -12.83
CA PRO A 98 7.77 4.99 -12.21
C PRO A 98 6.38 4.33 -12.37
N LEU A 99 5.58 4.34 -11.29
CA LEU A 99 4.19 3.86 -11.33
C LEU A 99 3.24 4.85 -12.05
N PRO A 100 2.11 4.37 -12.60
CA PRO A 100 1.09 5.23 -13.22
C PRO A 100 0.52 6.27 -12.24
N ASP A 101 0.23 7.48 -12.73
CA ASP A 101 -0.18 8.61 -11.88
C ASP A 101 -1.49 8.36 -11.13
N GLY A 102 -2.45 7.64 -11.72
CA GLY A 102 -3.68 7.25 -11.02
C GLY A 102 -3.43 6.33 -9.82
N PHE A 103 -2.43 5.44 -9.90
CA PHE A 103 -2.06 4.57 -8.78
C PHE A 103 -1.26 5.33 -7.72
N LYS A 104 -0.38 6.24 -8.14
CA LYS A 104 0.31 7.16 -7.22
C LYS A 104 -0.69 8.04 -6.47
N ALA A 105 -1.66 8.63 -7.17
CA ALA A 105 -2.71 9.44 -6.57
C ALA A 105 -3.56 8.65 -5.57
N LEU A 106 -3.82 7.36 -5.82
CA LEU A 106 -4.49 6.51 -4.83
C LEU A 106 -3.63 6.24 -3.58
N SER A 107 -2.32 6.07 -3.77
CA SER A 107 -1.39 5.71 -2.68
C SER A 107 -0.92 6.91 -1.84
N SER A 108 -0.71 8.07 -2.46
CA SER A 108 -0.14 9.26 -1.83
C SER A 108 -1.02 10.51 -1.97
N GLY A 109 -2.15 10.40 -2.68
CA GLY A 109 -3.09 11.50 -2.81
C GLY A 109 -3.99 11.62 -1.59
N PHE A 110 -4.63 12.78 -1.51
CA PHE A 110 -5.58 13.12 -0.46
C PHE A 110 -7.01 12.98 -0.96
N ILE A 111 -7.95 12.77 -0.04
CA ILE A 111 -9.38 12.76 -0.39
C ILE A 111 -9.74 14.18 -0.85
N PRO A 112 -10.32 14.37 -2.05
CA PRO A 112 -10.70 15.69 -2.52
C PRO A 112 -11.75 16.30 -1.59
N ASP A 113 -11.66 17.62 -1.36
CA ASP A 113 -12.57 18.34 -0.48
C ASP A 113 -14.01 18.26 -1.01
N VAL A 114 -14.82 17.42 -0.37
CA VAL A 114 -16.24 17.27 -0.70
C VAL A 114 -17.03 18.54 -0.36
N ILE A 115 -16.57 19.32 0.63
CA ILE A 115 -17.25 20.52 1.16
C ILE A 115 -16.48 21.81 0.81
N GLY A 116 -15.39 21.70 0.03
CA GLY A 116 -14.48 22.80 -0.27
C GLY A 116 -13.51 23.11 0.89
N PRO A 117 -12.36 23.75 0.59
CA PRO A 117 -11.39 24.12 1.60
C PRO A 117 -11.89 25.28 2.46
N LEU A 118 -11.76 25.17 3.77
CA LEU A 118 -12.03 26.27 4.70
C LEU A 118 -10.77 27.13 4.84
N THR A 119 -10.76 28.28 4.17
CA THR A 119 -9.69 29.27 4.29
C THR A 119 -9.89 30.11 5.54
N LEU A 120 -9.07 29.90 6.57
CA LEU A 120 -9.09 30.72 7.80
C LEU A 120 -8.26 31.99 7.62
N ILE A 121 -7.12 31.88 6.94
CA ILE A 121 -6.26 33.01 6.59
C ILE A 121 -5.96 32.87 5.09
N PRO A 122 -6.38 33.82 4.24
CA PRO A 122 -6.14 33.75 2.81
C PRO A 122 -4.63 33.78 2.53
N PRO A 123 -4.06 32.78 1.84
CA PRO A 123 -2.64 32.75 1.52
C PRO A 123 -2.29 33.86 0.54
N THR A 124 -1.14 34.49 0.76
CA THR A 124 -0.58 35.43 -0.22
C THR A 124 -0.06 34.65 -1.41
N VAL A 125 -0.37 35.13 -2.60
CA VAL A 125 0.05 34.51 -3.86
C VAL A 125 1.25 35.27 -4.40
N ASN A 126 2.28 34.54 -4.83
CA ASN A 126 3.39 35.13 -5.58
C ASN A 126 2.90 35.64 -6.94
N ALA A 127 3.72 36.45 -7.62
CA ALA A 127 3.46 36.92 -8.98
C ALA A 127 3.20 35.80 -10.02
N ALA A 128 3.51 34.54 -9.68
CA ALA A 128 3.23 33.35 -10.48
C ALA A 128 1.90 32.64 -10.12
N GLY A 129 1.06 33.23 -9.25
CA GLY A 129 -0.23 32.66 -8.84
C GLY A 129 -0.15 31.47 -7.86
N LYS A 130 1.05 31.14 -7.36
CA LYS A 130 1.30 30.06 -6.40
C LYS A 130 1.30 30.60 -4.96
N THR A 131 0.66 29.89 -4.03
CA THR A 131 0.60 30.24 -2.60
C THR A 131 1.98 30.19 -1.94
N ILE A 132 2.31 31.20 -1.13
CA ILE A 132 3.61 31.35 -0.45
C ILE A 132 3.60 30.61 0.88
N MET A 133 4.18 29.40 0.91
CA MET A 133 4.25 28.54 2.10
C MET A 133 4.59 29.31 3.39
N GLY A 134 3.63 29.39 4.33
CA GLY A 134 3.72 30.11 5.60
C GLY A 134 2.95 31.44 5.70
N SER A 135 2.29 31.90 4.65
CA SER A 135 1.49 33.13 4.56
C SER A 135 -0.02 32.99 4.76
N GLY A 136 -0.57 31.78 4.75
CA GLY A 136 -2.00 31.50 4.90
C GLY A 136 -2.30 30.14 5.49
N LEU A 137 -3.52 30.01 6.02
CA LEU A 137 -4.00 28.79 6.69
C LEU A 137 -5.28 28.34 6.03
N THR A 138 -5.17 27.31 5.20
CA THR A 138 -6.30 26.68 4.51
C THR A 138 -6.47 25.26 5.02
N LEU A 139 -7.62 24.97 5.61
CA LEU A 139 -8.00 23.65 6.09
C LEU A 139 -8.73 22.91 4.97
N HIS A 140 -8.07 21.88 4.45
CA HIS A 140 -8.72 20.84 3.66
C HIS A 140 -9.24 19.74 4.61
N MET A 141 -10.26 18.99 4.19
CA MET A 141 -10.86 17.88 4.93
C MET A 141 -9.83 16.87 5.45
N THR A 142 -8.73 16.67 4.73
CA THR A 142 -7.68 15.71 5.10
C THR A 142 -6.29 16.33 5.25
N THR A 143 -6.15 17.66 5.12
CA THR A 143 -4.83 18.31 5.12
C THR A 143 -4.91 19.75 5.61
N ILE A 144 -3.88 20.19 6.34
CA ILE A 144 -3.66 21.61 6.62
C ILE A 144 -2.62 22.11 5.64
N VAL A 145 -3.02 23.01 4.75
CA VAL A 145 -2.07 23.70 3.85
C VAL A 145 -1.69 25.01 4.51
N LEU A 146 -0.44 25.05 4.98
CA LEU A 146 0.26 26.28 5.32
C LEU A 146 0.73 26.88 3.98
N GLY A 147 -0.19 27.59 3.33
CA GLY A 147 0.08 28.38 2.12
C GLY A 147 0.61 29.74 2.49
#